data_AF-A0A211ZM73-F1
#
_entry.id   AF-A0A211ZM73-F1
#
_cell.length_a   1.000
_cell.length_b   1.000
_cell.length_c   1.000
_cell.angle_alpha   90.00
_cell.angle_beta   90.00
_cell.angle_gamma   90.00
#
_symmetry.space_group_name_H-M   'P 1'
#
loop_
_entity.id
_entity.type
_entity.pdbx_description
1 polymer ?
#
loop_
_entity_poly.entity_id
_entity_poly.type
_entity_poly.pdbx_seq_one_letter_code
_entity_poly.pdbx_strand_id
1 'polypeptide(L)'
;MKTHLTATLLCAVAFAAVPARAATVPCEDMLKQLRAAEAAATPSDADKATVADLEAKGIERCNADDDKRADDFFAQALKILGK
;
A
#
# COMPACT_ATOMS: atom_id res chain seq x y z
N MET A 1 4.63 -30.54 61.92
CA MET A 1 5.43 -29.84 60.89
C MET A 1 5.30 -30.60 59.58
N LYS A 2 4.58 -30.05 58.59
CA LYS A 2 4.47 -30.64 57.25
C LYS A 2 5.08 -29.63 56.28
N THR A 3 6.24 -29.98 55.75
CA THR A 3 7.03 -29.15 54.83
C THR A 3 6.49 -29.36 53.42
N HIS A 4 5.84 -28.35 52.85
CA HIS A 4 5.43 -28.37 51.45
C HIS A 4 6.59 -27.85 50.60
N LEU A 5 7.17 -28.74 49.78
CA LEU A 5 8.22 -28.40 48.82
C LEU A 5 7.53 -27.92 47.53
N THR A 6 7.41 -26.60 47.34
CA THR A 6 6.91 -26.00 46.09
C THR A 6 8.06 -25.81 45.11
N ALA A 7 8.08 -26.65 44.05
CA ALA A 7 8.97 -26.50 42.91
C ALA A 7 8.45 -25.39 41.98
N THR A 8 9.20 -24.30 41.84
CA THR A 8 8.86 -23.19 40.95
C THR A 8 9.38 -23.51 39.55
N LEU A 9 8.48 -23.81 38.62
CA LEU A 9 8.79 -24.02 37.21
C LEU A 9 8.98 -22.65 36.54
N LEU A 10 10.21 -22.32 36.16
CA LEU A 10 10.53 -21.08 35.45
C LEU A 10 10.24 -21.25 33.96
N CYS A 11 9.11 -20.72 33.50
CA CYS A 11 8.74 -20.73 32.08
C CYS A 11 9.50 -19.61 31.35
N ALA A 12 10.52 -19.97 30.57
CA ALA A 12 11.25 -19.03 29.72
C ALA A 12 10.39 -18.66 28.51
N VAL A 13 9.88 -17.42 28.50
CA VAL A 13 9.11 -16.89 27.37
C VAL A 13 10.10 -16.35 26.33
N ALA A 14 10.31 -17.10 25.25
CA ALA A 14 11.07 -16.63 24.11
C ALA A 14 10.22 -15.63 23.32
N PHE A 15 10.51 -14.33 23.46
CA PHE A 15 9.95 -13.30 22.59
C PHE A 15 10.62 -13.39 21.22
N ALA A 16 9.93 -14.02 20.27
CA ALA A 16 10.28 -13.89 18.86
C ALA A 16 9.97 -12.45 18.43
N ALA A 17 11.01 -11.66 18.17
CA ALA A 17 10.87 -10.35 17.56
C ALA A 17 10.31 -10.53 16.14
N VAL A 18 9.03 -10.22 15.96
CA VAL A 18 8.40 -10.17 14.64
C VAL A 18 8.98 -8.93 13.93
N PRO A 19 9.62 -9.05 12.75
CA PRO A 19 10.04 -7.88 12.01
C PRO A 19 8.78 -7.06 11.66
N ALA A 20 8.75 -5.80 12.12
CA ALA A 20 7.74 -4.84 11.70
C ALA A 20 7.84 -4.70 10.18
N ARG A 21 6.91 -5.33 9.45
CA ARG A 21 6.72 -5.03 8.04
C ARG A 21 6.32 -3.57 7.97
N ALA A 22 7.14 -2.73 7.35
CA ALA A 22 6.70 -1.39 6.96
C ALA A 22 5.36 -1.59 6.24
N ALA A 23 4.31 -0.88 6.68
CA ALA A 23 3.02 -0.95 6.01
C ALA A 23 3.28 -0.62 4.54
N THR A 24 2.99 -1.58 3.66
CA THR A 24 2.95 -1.29 2.23
C THR A 24 1.92 -0.18 2.06
N VAL A 25 2.31 0.90 1.38
CA VAL A 25 1.36 1.97 1.05
C VAL A 25 0.26 1.31 0.21
N PRO A 26 -1.02 1.35 0.64
CA PRO A 26 -2.09 0.78 -0.16
C PRO A 26 -2.19 1.49 -1.51
N CYS A 27 -2.49 0.77 -2.59
CA CYS A 27 -2.64 1.34 -3.92
C CYS A 27 -3.68 2.47 -3.98
N GLU A 28 -4.64 2.49 -3.04
CA GLU A 28 -5.63 3.56 -2.89
C GLU A 28 -5.01 4.91 -2.50
N ASP A 29 -3.87 4.93 -1.82
CA ASP A 29 -3.19 6.19 -1.49
C ASP A 29 -2.55 6.81 -2.72
N MET A 30 -1.96 5.99 -3.60
CA MET A 30 -1.44 6.47 -4.87
C MET A 30 -2.57 6.86 -5.84
N LEU A 31 -3.69 6.13 -5.82
CA LEU A 31 -4.90 6.52 -6.56
C LEU A 31 -5.45 7.88 -6.09
N LYS A 32 -5.46 8.15 -4.79
CA LYS A 32 -5.86 9.48 -4.25
C LYS A 32 -4.92 10.58 -4.75
N GLN A 33 -3.61 10.33 -4.80
CA GLN A 33 -2.64 11.28 -5.35
C GLN A 33 -2.88 11.56 -6.82
N LEU A 34 -3.13 10.52 -7.63
CA LEU A 34 -3.47 10.65 -9.04
C LEU A 34 -4.72 11.54 -9.22
N ARG A 35 -5.81 11.25 -8.52
CA ARG A 35 -7.05 12.02 -8.61
C ARG A 35 -6.90 13.47 -8.18
N ALA A 36 -6.07 13.73 -7.16
CA ALA A 36 -5.75 15.09 -6.75
C ALA A 36 -4.95 15.83 -7.85
N ALA A 37 -4.01 15.15 -8.52
CA ALA A 37 -3.27 15.71 -9.63
C ALA A 37 -4.17 15.98 -10.85
N GLU A 38 -5.11 15.09 -11.15
CA GLU A 38 -6.10 15.27 -12.22
C GLU A 38 -6.98 16.50 -11.98
N ALA A 39 -7.47 16.68 -10.74
CA ALA A 39 -8.27 17.84 -10.37
C ALA A 39 -7.51 19.17 -10.45
N ALA A 40 -6.18 19.13 -10.32
CA ALA A 40 -5.32 20.32 -10.34
C ALA A 40 -4.71 20.63 -11.72
N ALA A 41 -4.83 19.73 -12.69
CA ALA A 41 -4.20 19.86 -14.00
C ALA A 41 -5.21 20.24 -15.09
N THR A 42 -4.71 20.85 -16.16
CA THR A 42 -5.44 21.07 -17.43
C THR A 42 -4.70 20.41 -18.59
N PRO A 43 -4.66 19.06 -18.64
CA PRO A 43 -4.01 18.32 -19.72
C PRO A 43 -4.77 18.46 -21.05
N SER A 44 -4.10 18.13 -22.16
CA SER A 44 -4.74 18.00 -23.46
C SER A 44 -5.78 16.87 -23.46
N ASP A 45 -6.71 16.85 -24.41
CA ASP A 45 -7.73 15.79 -24.46
C ASP A 45 -7.12 14.40 -24.73
N ALA A 46 -6.00 14.34 -25.46
CA ALA A 46 -5.25 13.10 -25.68
C ALA A 46 -4.59 12.60 -24.38
N ASP A 47 -4.03 13.53 -23.59
CA ASP A 47 -3.43 13.20 -22.30
C ASP A 47 -4.49 12.78 -21.28
N LYS A 48 -5.67 13.43 -21.25
CA LYS A 48 -6.82 13.01 -20.42
C LYS A 48 -7.23 11.58 -20.71
N ALA A 49 -7.37 11.23 -22.00
CA ALA A 49 -7.77 9.88 -22.40
C ALA A 49 -6.72 8.84 -21.96
N THR A 50 -5.43 9.18 -22.06
CA THR A 50 -4.34 8.31 -21.64
C THR A 50 -4.29 8.15 -20.12
N VAL A 51 -4.47 9.23 -19.37
CA VAL A 51 -4.55 9.21 -17.90
C VAL A 51 -5.74 8.36 -17.43
N ALA A 52 -6.92 8.51 -18.05
CA ALA A 52 -8.10 7.73 -17.69
C ALA A 52 -7.92 6.21 -17.95
N ASP A 53 -7.28 5.83 -19.06
CA ASP A 53 -6.94 4.43 -19.34
C ASP A 53 -5.95 3.85 -18.33
N LEU A 54 -4.93 4.61 -17.94
CA LEU A 54 -3.97 4.22 -16.90
C LEU A 54 -4.62 4.13 -15.52
N GLU A 55 -5.49 5.08 -15.14
CA GLU A 55 -6.24 5.03 -13.88
C GLU A 55 -7.13 3.78 -13.85
N ALA A 56 -7.87 3.50 -14.92
CA ALA A 56 -8.74 2.32 -15.01
C ALA A 56 -7.95 1.02 -14.86
N LYS A 57 -6.81 0.89 -15.56
CA LYS A 57 -5.90 -0.26 -15.40
C LYS A 57 -5.36 -0.37 -13.98
N GLY A 58 -4.94 0.75 -13.40
CA GLY A 58 -4.45 0.78 -12.02
C GLY A 58 -5.52 0.33 -11.02
N ILE A 59 -6.76 0.79 -11.17
CA ILE A 59 -7.90 0.36 -10.34
C ILE A 59 -8.17 -1.14 -10.50
N GLU A 60 -8.11 -1.68 -11.72
CA GLU A 60 -8.28 -3.12 -11.95
C GLU A 60 -7.21 -3.94 -11.20
N ARG A 61 -5.94 -3.51 -11.24
CA ARG A 61 -4.85 -4.18 -10.51
C ARG A 61 -4.98 -4.01 -8.99
N CYS A 62 -5.37 -2.82 -8.54
CA CYS A 62 -5.57 -2.50 -7.13
C CYS A 62 -6.70 -3.37 -6.53
N ASN A 63 -7.83 -3.50 -7.23
CA ASN A 63 -8.92 -4.41 -6.83
C ASN A 63 -8.53 -5.90 -6.83
N ALA A 64 -7.43 -6.26 -7.50
CA ALA A 64 -6.88 -7.60 -7.54
C ALA A 64 -5.75 -7.83 -6.50
N ASP A 65 -5.61 -6.92 -5.52
CA ASP A 65 -4.55 -6.90 -4.50
C ASP A 65 -3.13 -6.94 -5.10
N ASP A 66 -2.97 -6.40 -6.31
CA ASP A 66 -1.74 -6.37 -7.07
C ASP A 66 -1.18 -4.94 -7.12
N ASP A 67 -0.90 -4.44 -5.93
CA ASP A 67 -0.50 -3.06 -5.63
C ASP A 67 0.66 -2.61 -6.51
N LYS A 68 1.66 -3.47 -6.70
CA LYS A 68 2.87 -3.09 -7.45
C LYS A 68 2.56 -2.68 -8.89
N ARG A 69 1.66 -3.41 -9.57
CA ARG A 69 1.28 -3.06 -10.96
C ARG A 69 0.28 -1.91 -10.98
N ALA A 70 -0.57 -1.78 -9.96
CA ALA A 70 -1.43 -0.61 -9.80
C ALA A 70 -0.60 0.67 -9.72
N ASP A 71 0.39 0.69 -8.83
CA ASP A 71 1.31 1.81 -8.62
C ASP A 71 2.11 2.14 -9.88
N ASP A 72 2.58 1.14 -10.63
CA ASP A 72 3.26 1.37 -11.91
C ASP A 72 2.36 2.11 -12.92
N PHE A 73 1.05 1.80 -12.98
CA PHE A 73 0.10 2.53 -13.85
C PHE A 73 -0.18 3.94 -13.33
N PHE A 74 -0.42 4.10 -12.03
CA PHE A 74 -0.65 5.42 -11.43
C PHE A 74 0.58 6.33 -11.58
N ALA A 75 1.81 5.79 -11.50
CA ALA A 75 3.05 6.54 -11.71
C ALA A 75 3.14 7.10 -13.14
N GLN A 76 2.76 6.29 -14.12
CA GLN A 76 2.73 6.71 -15.52
C GLN A 76 1.72 7.83 -15.74
N ALA A 77 0.54 7.72 -15.12
CA ALA A 77 -0.51 8.74 -15.21
C ALA A 77 -0.05 10.06 -14.55
N LEU A 78 0.54 9.99 -13.36
CA LEU A 78 1.11 11.14 -12.66
C LEU A 78 2.18 11.86 -13.49
N LYS A 79 3.06 11.10 -14.17
CA LYS A 79 4.08 11.68 -15.05
C LYS A 79 3.47 12.47 -16.21
N ILE A 80 2.36 12.00 -16.80
CA ILE A 80 1.62 12.73 -17.85
C ILE A 80 1.06 14.05 -17.31
N LEU A 81 0.60 14.05 -16.05
CA LEU A 81 0.11 15.24 -15.34
C LEU A 81 1.23 16.15 -14.78
N GLY A 82 2.49 15.86 -15.12
CA GLY A 82 3.66 16.62 -14.69
C GLY A 82 3.91 16.54 -13.18
N LYS A 83 3.65 15.39 -12.55
CA LYS A 83 3.97 15.10 -11.16
C LYS A 83 5.20 14.19 -11.05
#